data_AF-A0A937A6Z0-F1
#
_entry.id   AF-A0A937A6Z0-F1
#
_cell.length_a   1.000
_cell.length_b   1.000
_cell.length_c   1.000
_cell.angle_alpha   90.00
_cell.angle_beta   90.00
_cell.angle_gamma   90.00
#
_symmetry.space_group_name_H-M   'P 1'
#
loop_
_entity.id
_entity.type
_entity.pdbx_description
1 polymer ?
#
loop_
_entity_poly.entity_id
_entity_poly.type
_entity_poly.pdbx_seq_one_letter_code
_entity_poly.pdbx_strand_id
1 'polypeptide(L)'
;MPLLRRLCLFLPLLLALWHAPLQAKLTFGEVERLQHVANTTLTDPSGAQLYLARKLVEKHFLLPYALEDQGYVLGISGDSRRYYPMPTGDKLAALQQAGHLPTPLPPFELDTLDRVFGHLLWFTLGGLALYGGGHWAWRRWRAARRGPMAIEPSFETAPPRDAPPAFEPPVALPPLPVQLPLRLYPQRLKLLGFLAICTVFVVIGVLMYTTDGLWVGLLCAGFFGLGIPIFIVQMLPGASFLELQADDFTYSALFRKRTVQWRDIADIGVMKIQGRTMVGWNFLPSYAGRSGGHKVSKSISGIEAGLPDSYGMTPTALAELMGLIHLHHLHRLHRQSLQPTPA
;
A
#
# COMPACT_ATOMS: atom_id res chain seq x y z
N MET A 1 10.06 -12.56 0.78
CA MET A 1 9.74 -12.44 -0.66
C MET A 1 8.69 -11.39 -1.07
N PRO A 2 7.55 -11.11 -0.40
CA PRO A 2 6.52 -10.23 -0.98
C PRO A 2 6.95 -8.76 -1.19
N LEU A 3 7.94 -8.28 -0.42
CA LEU A 3 8.54 -6.94 -0.60
C LEU A 3 9.28 -6.81 -1.93
N LEU A 4 10.17 -7.76 -2.27
CA LEU A 4 10.97 -7.75 -3.50
C LEU A 4 10.05 -7.66 -4.75
N ARG A 5 8.96 -8.41 -4.74
CA ARG A 5 7.97 -8.43 -5.83
C ARG A 5 7.15 -7.13 -5.96
N ARG A 6 7.08 -6.31 -4.90
CA ARG A 6 6.53 -4.94 -4.96
C ARG A 6 7.59 -3.95 -5.43
N LEU A 7 8.83 -4.11 -5.00
CA LEU A 7 9.95 -3.25 -5.40
C LEU A 7 10.13 -3.24 -6.93
N CYS A 8 10.10 -4.40 -7.58
CA CYS A 8 10.19 -4.49 -9.05
C CYS A 8 9.04 -3.80 -9.82
N LEU A 9 7.87 -3.59 -9.21
CA LEU A 9 6.75 -2.89 -9.85
C LEU A 9 6.89 -1.37 -9.78
N PHE A 10 7.49 -0.87 -8.69
CA PHE A 10 7.82 0.55 -8.55
C PHE A 10 9.16 0.90 -9.16
N LEU A 11 10.04 -0.07 -9.45
CA LEU A 11 11.37 0.17 -10.05
C LEU A 11 11.34 1.01 -11.35
N PRO A 12 10.49 0.75 -12.36
CA PRO A 12 10.43 1.62 -13.55
C PRO A 12 9.91 3.03 -13.23
N LEU A 13 8.99 3.17 -12.27
CA LEU A 13 8.50 4.47 -11.79
C LEU A 13 9.58 5.23 -11.00
N LEU A 14 10.39 4.52 -10.22
CA LEU A 14 11.54 5.05 -9.48
C LEU A 14 12.67 5.47 -10.43
N LEU A 15 12.97 4.67 -11.45
CA LEU A 15 13.96 5.01 -12.48
C LEU A 15 13.52 6.21 -13.32
N ALA A 16 12.21 6.32 -13.62
CA ALA A 16 11.64 7.52 -14.22
C ALA A 16 11.78 8.75 -13.31
N LEU A 17 11.41 8.64 -12.04
CA LEU A 17 11.56 9.71 -11.05
C LEU A 17 13.03 10.08 -10.74
N TRP A 18 13.97 9.18 -11.04
CA TRP A 18 15.41 9.40 -10.88
C TRP A 18 16.04 10.15 -12.06
N HIS A 19 15.53 9.96 -13.28
CA HIS A 19 16.05 10.60 -14.49
C HIS A 19 15.22 11.81 -14.96
N ALA A 20 13.99 11.95 -14.49
CA ALA A 20 13.21 13.17 -14.70
C ALA A 20 13.94 14.35 -14.03
N PRO A 21 14.15 15.48 -14.73
CA PRO A 21 14.74 16.66 -14.10
C PRO A 21 13.84 17.11 -12.94
N LEU A 22 14.45 17.44 -11.80
CA LEU A 22 13.76 17.70 -10.52
C LEU A 22 12.75 18.87 -10.55
N GLN A 23 12.70 19.63 -11.65
CA GLN A 23 11.70 20.65 -11.96
C GLN A 23 10.50 20.14 -12.77
N ALA A 24 10.19 18.84 -12.72
CA ALA A 24 9.02 18.23 -13.37
C ALA A 24 7.69 18.78 -12.81
N LYS A 25 7.31 19.99 -13.26
CA LYS A 25 5.93 20.46 -13.20
C LYS A 25 5.04 19.42 -13.86
N LEU A 26 3.82 19.24 -13.33
CA LEU A 26 2.79 18.42 -13.97
C LEU A 26 2.43 19.05 -15.33
N THR A 27 3.13 18.62 -16.37
CA THR A 27 3.02 19.10 -17.75
C THR A 27 1.91 18.35 -18.48
N PHE A 28 1.18 19.11 -19.29
CA PHE A 28 -0.01 18.65 -19.98
C PHE A 28 -0.09 19.38 -21.31
N GLY A 29 -0.18 18.63 -22.41
CA GLY A 29 0.02 19.17 -23.75
C GLY A 29 1.44 18.94 -24.27
N GLU A 30 1.98 19.90 -25.02
CA GLU A 30 3.20 19.71 -25.81
C GLU A 30 4.38 20.51 -25.23
N VAL A 31 5.56 19.90 -25.23
CA VAL A 31 6.83 20.51 -24.80
C VAL A 31 7.81 20.48 -25.97
N GLU A 32 8.14 21.65 -26.51
CA GLU A 32 9.16 21.78 -27.55
C GLU A 32 10.56 21.76 -26.92
N ARG A 33 11.47 20.99 -27.52
CA ARG A 33 12.86 20.84 -27.08
C ARG A 33 13.80 20.89 -28.27
N LEU A 34 14.76 21.81 -28.23
CA LEU A 34 15.83 21.90 -29.23
C LEU A 34 17.00 21.01 -28.82
N GLN A 35 17.37 20.06 -29.69
CA GLN A 35 18.58 19.26 -29.56
C GLN A 35 19.66 19.86 -30.47
N HIS A 36 20.77 20.33 -29.90
CA HIS A 36 21.91 20.84 -30.67
C HIS A 36 22.55 19.71 -31.49
N VAL A 37 22.93 20.02 -32.74
CA VAL A 37 23.58 19.08 -33.67
C VAL A 37 24.93 19.62 -34.17
N ALA A 38 24.98 20.88 -34.58
CA ALA A 38 26.20 21.52 -35.06
C ALA A 38 26.13 23.04 -34.92
N ASN A 39 27.26 23.71 -34.70
CA ASN A 39 27.36 25.17 -34.81
C ASN A 39 27.32 25.58 -36.29
N THR A 40 26.74 26.73 -36.61
CA THR A 40 26.80 27.30 -37.97
C THR A 40 27.57 28.63 -37.96
N THR A 41 27.96 29.11 -39.13
CA THR A 41 28.53 30.46 -39.32
C THR A 41 27.44 31.52 -39.57
N LEU A 42 26.16 31.17 -39.48
CA LEU A 42 25.05 32.10 -39.69
C LEU A 42 24.79 32.91 -38.41
N THR A 43 24.42 34.18 -38.59
CA THR A 43 24.02 35.07 -37.50
C THR A 43 22.60 35.58 -37.73
N ASP A 44 21.82 35.67 -36.66
CA ASP A 44 20.56 36.42 -36.60
C ASP A 44 20.79 37.92 -36.90
N PRO A 45 19.80 38.70 -37.38
CA PRO A 45 19.89 40.16 -37.49
C PRO A 45 20.26 40.90 -36.18
N SER A 46 20.14 40.29 -35.00
CA SER A 46 20.68 40.80 -33.73
C SER A 46 22.18 40.56 -33.51
N GLY A 47 22.85 39.86 -34.43
CA GLY A 47 24.25 39.44 -34.33
C GLY A 47 24.46 38.12 -33.57
N ALA A 48 23.42 37.52 -32.98
CA ALA A 48 23.53 36.25 -32.28
C ALA A 48 23.83 35.08 -33.23
N GLN A 49 24.79 34.22 -32.88
CA GLN A 49 25.14 33.04 -33.68
C GLN A 49 24.01 32.01 -33.70
N LEU A 50 23.74 31.43 -34.86
CA LEU A 50 22.79 30.33 -35.04
C LEU A 50 23.48 28.96 -34.96
N TYR A 51 22.78 27.96 -34.44
CA TYR A 51 23.21 26.56 -34.46
C TYR A 51 22.15 25.68 -35.15
N LEU A 52 22.60 24.64 -35.84
CA LEU A 52 21.73 23.61 -36.39
C LEU A 52 21.23 22.77 -35.22
N ALA A 53 19.91 22.69 -35.10
CA ALA A 53 19.21 21.95 -34.07
C ALA A 53 18.16 21.01 -34.69
N ARG A 54 17.72 20.01 -33.93
CA ARG A 54 16.46 19.30 -34.18
C ARG A 54 15.36 19.89 -33.30
N LYS A 55 14.15 20.02 -33.83
CA LYS A 55 12.96 20.31 -33.02
C LYS A 55 12.27 19.00 -32.65
N LEU A 56 12.42 18.60 -31.39
CA LEU A 56 11.65 17.51 -30.80
C LEU A 56 10.41 18.08 -30.11
N VAL A 57 9.28 17.37 -30.23
CA VAL A 57 8.03 17.69 -29.52
C VAL A 57 7.64 16.49 -28.67
N GLU A 58 7.76 16.65 -27.35
CA GLU A 58 7.29 15.67 -26.37
C GLU A 58 5.82 15.94 -26.03
N LYS A 59 4.96 14.92 -26.08
CA LYS A 59 3.55 15.03 -25.70
C LYS A 59 3.32 14.40 -24.34
N HIS A 60 2.81 15.20 -23.40
CA HIS A 60 2.75 14.89 -21.97
C HIS A 60 1.31 14.79 -21.46
N PHE A 61 1.04 13.72 -20.69
CA PHE A 61 -0.16 13.51 -19.88
C PHE A 61 0.31 12.90 -18.55
N LEU A 62 0.76 13.74 -17.61
CA LEU A 62 1.49 13.36 -16.38
C LEU A 62 2.87 12.71 -16.61
N LEU A 63 3.03 11.93 -17.68
CA LEU A 63 4.26 11.35 -18.22
C LEU A 63 4.28 11.55 -19.75
N PRO A 64 5.44 11.43 -20.43
CA PRO A 64 5.49 11.42 -21.88
C PRO A 64 4.74 10.20 -22.46
N TYR A 65 3.95 10.42 -23.50
CA TYR A 65 3.20 9.37 -24.20
C TYR A 65 3.48 9.31 -25.72
N ALA A 66 4.05 10.37 -26.29
CA ALA A 66 4.63 10.37 -27.63
C ALA A 66 5.83 11.34 -27.69
N LEU A 67 6.74 11.06 -28.62
CA LEU A 67 7.87 11.91 -29.00
C LEU A 67 7.86 12.03 -30.53
N GLU A 68 7.71 13.24 -31.04
CA GLU A 68 7.65 13.54 -32.48
C GLU A 68 8.86 14.39 -32.89
N ASP A 69 9.56 13.98 -33.96
CA ASP A 69 10.58 14.81 -34.60
C ASP A 69 9.93 15.71 -35.65
N GLN A 70 10.07 17.02 -35.48
CA GLN A 70 9.63 18.03 -36.44
C GLN A 70 10.76 18.43 -37.40
N GLY A 71 11.92 17.74 -37.32
CA GLY A 71 13.04 17.89 -38.23
C GLY A 71 14.03 18.98 -37.79
N TYR A 72 14.83 19.44 -38.75
CA TYR A 72 15.87 20.44 -38.51
C TYR A 72 15.28 21.86 -38.39
N VAL A 73 15.91 22.67 -37.52
CA VAL A 73 15.66 24.11 -37.34
C VAL A 73 16.97 24.83 -37.02
N LEU A 74 17.00 26.16 -37.15
CA LEU A 74 18.16 26.98 -36.77
C LEU A 74 17.87 27.65 -35.43
N GLY A 75 18.43 27.14 -34.34
CA GLY A 75 18.29 27.69 -32.99
C GLY A 75 19.20 28.90 -32.76
N ILE A 76 18.78 29.84 -31.89
CA ILE A 76 19.58 31.02 -31.52
C ILE A 76 20.46 30.69 -30.31
N SER A 77 21.77 30.88 -30.41
CA SER A 77 22.68 30.60 -29.29
C SER A 77 22.33 31.45 -28.06
N GLY A 78 22.11 30.79 -26.92
CA GLY A 78 21.62 31.40 -25.69
C GLY A 78 20.10 31.34 -25.47
N ASP A 79 19.28 31.09 -26.50
CA ASP A 79 17.82 30.93 -26.39
C ASP A 79 17.36 29.56 -26.92
N SER A 80 17.01 28.67 -25.99
CA SER A 80 16.51 27.32 -26.31
C SER A 80 15.06 27.26 -26.81
N ARG A 81 14.34 28.40 -26.86
CA ARG A 81 12.93 28.49 -27.29
C ARG A 81 12.75 29.22 -28.61
N ARG A 82 13.74 29.99 -29.06
CA ARG A 82 13.68 30.72 -30.34
C ARG A 82 14.50 30.03 -31.41
N TYR A 83 13.86 29.77 -32.55
CA TYR A 83 14.45 29.14 -33.72
C TYR A 83 13.80 29.66 -34.99
N TYR A 84 14.50 29.50 -36.11
CA TYR A 84 13.97 29.69 -37.46
C TYR A 84 13.68 28.33 -38.12
N PRO A 85 12.61 28.21 -38.91
CA PRO A 85 12.37 27.00 -39.70
C PRO A 85 13.51 26.80 -40.71
N MET A 86 13.92 25.55 -40.91
CA MET A 86 14.98 25.23 -41.86
C MET A 86 14.56 25.61 -43.29
N PRO A 87 15.38 26.35 -44.05
CA PRO A 87 15.09 26.62 -45.46
C PRO A 87 15.07 25.32 -46.26
N THR A 88 14.24 25.30 -47.31
CA THR A 88 14.04 24.14 -48.21
C THR A 88 14.39 24.49 -49.65
N GLY A 89 14.59 23.45 -50.48
CA GLY A 89 14.92 23.61 -51.91
C GLY A 89 16.26 24.33 -52.12
N ASP A 90 16.33 25.17 -53.16
CA ASP A 90 17.56 25.83 -53.62
C ASP A 90 18.27 26.65 -52.53
N LYS A 91 17.50 27.22 -51.59
CA LYS A 91 18.05 27.96 -50.44
C LYS A 91 18.86 27.08 -49.49
N LEU A 92 18.45 25.82 -49.30
CA LEU A 92 19.22 24.85 -48.51
C LEU A 92 20.51 24.47 -49.24
N ALA A 93 20.41 24.18 -50.55
CA ALA A 93 21.55 23.82 -51.37
C ALA A 93 22.59 24.95 -51.43
N ALA A 94 22.16 26.21 -51.57
CA ALA A 94 23.05 27.37 -51.55
C ALA A 94 23.78 27.55 -50.20
N LEU A 95 23.09 27.37 -49.07
CA LEU A 95 23.72 27.44 -47.74
C LEU A 95 24.71 26.30 -47.49
N GLN A 96 24.43 25.10 -48.03
CA GLN A 96 25.33 23.96 -48.00
C GLN A 96 26.56 24.15 -48.90
N GLN A 97 26.39 24.69 -50.12
CA GLN A 97 27.48 25.05 -51.03
C GLN A 97 28.36 26.17 -50.47
N ALA A 98 27.79 27.14 -49.75
CA ALA A 98 28.51 28.20 -49.05
C ALA A 98 29.23 27.73 -47.77
N GLY A 99 29.13 26.45 -47.39
CA GLY A 99 29.74 25.90 -46.19
C GLY A 99 29.10 26.36 -44.86
N HIS A 100 27.94 27.01 -44.91
CA HIS A 100 27.21 27.46 -43.72
C HIS A 100 26.47 26.32 -43.01
N LEU A 101 26.21 25.21 -43.71
CA LEU A 101 25.53 24.01 -43.22
C LEU A 101 26.29 22.74 -43.65
N PRO A 102 26.26 21.65 -42.87
CA PRO A 102 26.90 20.39 -43.22
C PRO A 102 26.22 19.72 -44.44
N THR A 103 27.03 19.03 -45.25
CA THR A 103 26.61 18.43 -46.52
C THR A 103 27.14 16.99 -46.60
N PRO A 104 26.26 15.95 -46.58
CA PRO A 104 24.82 16.02 -46.33
C PRO A 104 24.49 16.48 -44.91
N LEU A 105 23.22 16.79 -44.63
CA LEU A 105 22.74 16.91 -43.26
C LEU A 105 22.92 15.55 -42.55
N PRO A 106 23.25 15.50 -41.24
CA PRO A 106 23.47 14.25 -40.53
C PRO A 106 22.25 13.30 -40.65
N PRO A 107 22.48 11.98 -40.83
CA PRO A 107 21.40 11.00 -40.78
C PRO A 107 20.76 11.00 -39.39
N PHE A 108 19.46 10.70 -39.33
CA PHE A 108 18.73 10.71 -38.07
C PHE A 108 18.59 9.31 -37.48
N GLU A 109 19.11 9.15 -36.27
CA GLU A 109 18.66 8.11 -35.35
C GLU A 109 18.23 8.80 -34.05
N LEU A 110 16.97 8.61 -33.64
CA LEU A 110 16.60 8.82 -32.23
C LEU A 110 17.43 7.85 -31.40
N ASP A 111 18.02 8.32 -30.30
CA ASP A 111 18.54 7.40 -29.30
C ASP A 111 17.42 6.45 -28.85
N THR A 112 17.79 5.19 -28.62
CA THR A 112 16.88 4.18 -28.11
C THR A 112 16.34 4.57 -26.73
N LEU A 113 17.12 5.31 -25.93
CA LEU A 113 16.65 5.89 -24.67
C LEU A 113 15.56 6.95 -24.89
N ASP A 114 15.78 7.95 -25.74
CA ASP A 114 14.77 8.99 -26.06
C ASP A 114 13.46 8.36 -26.56
N ARG A 115 13.55 7.34 -27.44
CA ARG A 115 12.37 6.60 -27.94
C ARG A 115 11.63 5.87 -26.81
N VAL A 116 12.33 5.32 -25.82
CA VAL A 116 11.73 4.66 -24.65
C VAL A 116 11.10 5.68 -23.69
N PHE A 117 11.81 6.78 -23.38
CA PHE A 117 11.30 7.85 -22.51
C PHE A 117 10.06 8.52 -23.11
N GLY A 118 10.02 8.75 -24.42
CA GLY A 118 8.85 9.29 -25.12
C GLY A 118 7.57 8.43 -25.01
N HIS A 119 7.69 7.14 -24.67
CA HIS A 119 6.56 6.21 -24.52
C HIS A 119 6.37 5.72 -23.07
N LEU A 120 6.96 6.41 -22.09
CA LEU A 120 6.98 6.00 -20.68
C LEU A 120 5.58 5.80 -20.07
N LEU A 121 4.57 6.57 -20.49
CA LEU A 121 3.18 6.36 -20.09
C LEU A 121 2.66 4.98 -20.53
N TRP A 122 2.99 4.53 -21.73
CA TRP A 122 2.55 3.22 -22.24
C TRP A 122 3.24 2.07 -21.53
N PHE A 123 4.53 2.19 -21.21
CA PHE A 123 5.24 1.18 -20.42
C PHE A 123 4.71 1.09 -18.98
N THR A 124 4.37 2.21 -18.34
CA THR A 124 3.80 2.21 -16.99
C THR A 124 2.36 1.67 -16.97
N LEU A 125 1.50 2.07 -17.92
CA LEU A 125 0.15 1.52 -18.07
C LEU A 125 0.17 0.03 -18.43
N GLY A 126 1.03 -0.39 -19.36
CA GLY A 126 1.21 -1.79 -19.73
C GLY A 126 1.71 -2.65 -18.56
N GLY A 127 2.68 -2.16 -17.79
CA GLY A 127 3.14 -2.79 -16.56
C GLY A 127 2.04 -2.92 -15.50
N LEU A 128 1.22 -1.87 -15.33
CA LEU A 128 0.07 -1.89 -14.41
C LEU A 128 -1.01 -2.89 -14.86
N ALA A 129 -1.30 -2.96 -16.16
CA ALA A 129 -2.26 -3.90 -16.74
C ALA A 129 -1.77 -5.35 -16.65
N LEU A 130 -0.51 -5.63 -16.96
CA LEU A 130 0.11 -6.95 -16.80
C LEU A 130 0.15 -7.38 -15.34
N TYR A 131 0.47 -6.47 -14.41
CA TYR A 131 0.43 -6.79 -12.98
C TYR A 131 -1.00 -6.99 -12.47
N GLY A 132 -1.93 -6.09 -12.81
CA GLY A 132 -3.33 -6.16 -12.39
C GLY A 132 -4.03 -7.40 -12.92
N GLY A 133 -3.95 -7.63 -14.24
CA GLY A 133 -4.47 -8.80 -14.94
C GLY A 133 -3.78 -10.09 -14.51
N GLY A 134 -2.45 -10.10 -14.41
CA GLY A 134 -1.68 -11.25 -13.94
C GLY A 134 -1.97 -11.60 -12.46
N HIS A 135 -2.14 -10.61 -11.59
CA HIS A 135 -2.52 -10.81 -10.19
C HIS A 135 -3.99 -11.25 -10.06
N TRP A 136 -4.91 -10.72 -10.87
CA TRP A 136 -6.30 -11.16 -10.95
C TRP A 136 -6.40 -12.61 -11.46
N ALA A 137 -5.73 -12.93 -12.56
CA ALA A 137 -5.67 -14.27 -13.12
C ALA A 137 -5.03 -15.25 -12.13
N TRP A 138 -3.92 -14.89 -11.48
CA TRP A 138 -3.29 -15.71 -10.45
C TRP A 138 -4.13 -15.83 -9.16
N ARG A 139 -4.99 -14.86 -8.83
CA ARG A 139 -6.01 -15.00 -7.77
C ARG A 139 -7.10 -15.97 -8.19
N ARG A 140 -7.67 -15.82 -9.40
CA ARG A 140 -8.73 -16.67 -9.95
C ARG A 140 -8.27 -18.12 -10.15
N TRP A 141 -7.07 -18.31 -10.69
CA TRP A 141 -6.41 -19.62 -10.83
C TRP A 141 -6.09 -20.26 -9.49
N ARG A 142 -5.67 -19.49 -8.47
CA ARG A 142 -5.51 -20.02 -7.10
C ARG A 142 -6.85 -20.30 -6.41
N ALA A 143 -7.93 -19.60 -6.76
CA ALA A 143 -9.28 -19.91 -6.29
C ALA A 143 -9.87 -21.15 -7.00
N ALA A 144 -9.48 -21.43 -8.24
CA ALA A 144 -9.87 -22.64 -8.97
C ALA A 144 -9.05 -23.87 -8.57
N ARG A 145 -7.73 -23.73 -8.39
CA ARG A 145 -6.84 -24.83 -7.93
C ARG A 145 -6.95 -25.13 -6.44
N ARG A 146 -7.40 -24.18 -5.62
CA ARG A 146 -7.99 -24.49 -4.31
C ARG A 146 -9.45 -24.85 -4.56
N GLY A 147 -9.68 -26.04 -5.11
CA GLY A 147 -11.02 -26.63 -5.25
C GLY A 147 -11.78 -26.49 -3.93
N PRO A 148 -13.09 -26.17 -4.02
CA PRO A 148 -13.83 -25.28 -3.12
C PRO A 148 -13.29 -25.37 -1.70
N MET A 149 -12.41 -24.42 -1.37
CA MET A 149 -11.46 -24.61 -0.29
C MET A 149 -12.20 -24.97 0.99
N ALA A 150 -11.98 -26.20 1.45
CA ALA A 150 -12.14 -26.54 2.84
C ALA A 150 -11.24 -25.58 3.62
N ILE A 151 -11.85 -24.48 4.04
CA ILE A 151 -11.89 -24.17 5.45
C ILE A 151 -12.31 -25.50 6.10
N GLU A 152 -11.34 -26.29 6.55
CA GLU A 152 -11.56 -27.02 7.79
C GLU A 152 -11.76 -25.90 8.81
N PRO A 153 -12.99 -25.65 9.28
CA PRO A 153 -13.15 -24.72 10.37
C PRO A 153 -12.41 -25.35 11.55
N SER A 154 -11.42 -24.65 12.10
CA SER A 154 -10.81 -25.07 13.36
C SER A 154 -11.79 -24.92 14.53
N PHE A 155 -12.95 -24.28 14.29
CA PHE A 155 -14.22 -24.72 14.86
C PHE A 155 -14.62 -26.06 14.23
N GLU A 156 -13.99 -27.16 14.67
CA GLU A 156 -14.36 -28.50 14.21
C GLU A 156 -15.88 -28.63 14.33
N THR A 157 -16.58 -28.96 13.22
CA THR A 157 -18.05 -28.81 13.18
C THR A 157 -18.71 -29.83 14.08
N ALA A 158 -18.91 -29.43 15.34
CA ALA A 158 -19.85 -30.09 16.24
C ALA A 158 -21.15 -30.32 15.44
N PRO A 159 -21.65 -31.57 15.40
CA PRO A 159 -22.76 -31.93 14.52
C PRO A 159 -23.99 -31.04 14.81
N PRO A 160 -24.87 -30.81 13.82
CA PRO A 160 -26.04 -29.96 13.98
C PRO A 160 -26.83 -30.37 15.22
N ARG A 161 -26.79 -29.50 16.24
CA ARG A 161 -27.39 -29.74 17.55
C ARG A 161 -28.88 -29.39 17.51
N ASP A 162 -29.63 -30.26 16.83
CA ASP A 162 -31.09 -30.24 16.79
C ASP A 162 -31.72 -30.65 18.14
N ALA A 163 -30.90 -31.02 19.12
CA ALA A 163 -31.20 -30.91 20.54
C ALA A 163 -30.19 -29.97 21.22
N PRO A 164 -30.61 -29.14 22.20
CA PRO A 164 -29.66 -28.48 23.08
C PRO A 164 -28.82 -29.58 23.77
N PRO A 165 -27.50 -29.46 23.82
CA PRO A 165 -26.69 -30.49 24.45
C PRO A 165 -27.02 -30.57 25.92
N ALA A 166 -27.11 -31.80 26.44
CA ALA A 166 -26.54 -32.04 27.75
C ALA A 166 -25.09 -31.54 27.69
N PHE A 167 -24.82 -30.43 28.37
CA PHE A 167 -23.46 -30.01 28.65
C PHE A 167 -22.91 -31.02 29.64
N GLU A 168 -22.39 -32.14 29.14
CA GLU A 168 -21.60 -33.08 29.92
C GLU A 168 -20.26 -32.40 30.17
N PRO A 169 -19.98 -31.90 31.40
CA PRO A 169 -18.69 -31.30 31.67
C PRO A 169 -17.61 -32.39 31.61
N PRO A 170 -16.43 -32.10 31.02
CA PRO A 170 -15.30 -33.01 31.17
C PRO A 170 -15.02 -33.21 32.66
N VAL A 171 -14.82 -34.47 33.07
CA VAL A 171 -14.84 -34.93 34.48
C VAL A 171 -13.88 -34.14 35.39
N ALA A 172 -12.81 -33.57 34.83
CA ALA A 172 -12.15 -32.38 35.39
C ALA A 172 -11.84 -31.38 34.27
N LEU A 173 -12.06 -30.09 34.53
CA LEU A 173 -11.45 -29.02 33.73
C LEU A 173 -9.97 -28.85 34.13
N PRO A 174 -9.06 -28.58 33.18
CA PRO A 174 -7.70 -28.20 33.50
C PRO A 174 -7.70 -26.85 34.25
N PRO A 175 -6.84 -26.64 35.27
CA PRO A 175 -6.79 -25.39 36.01
C PRO A 175 -6.41 -24.22 35.08
N LEU A 176 -7.00 -23.04 35.34
CA LEU A 176 -6.63 -21.79 34.68
C LEU A 176 -5.12 -21.53 34.83
N PRO A 177 -4.34 -21.38 33.73
CA PRO A 177 -2.89 -21.18 33.80
C PRO A 177 -2.49 -19.76 34.24
N VAL A 178 -3.46 -18.91 34.56
CA VAL A 178 -3.30 -17.49 34.90
C VAL A 178 -4.33 -17.09 35.96
N GLN A 179 -3.99 -16.09 36.78
CA GLN A 179 -4.94 -15.44 37.69
C GLN A 179 -5.72 -14.36 36.92
N LEU A 180 -6.98 -14.14 37.30
CA LEU A 180 -7.86 -13.12 36.72
C LEU A 180 -8.12 -12.01 37.76
N PRO A 181 -8.26 -10.73 37.35
CA PRO A 181 -8.25 -10.23 35.97
C PRO A 181 -6.83 -10.19 35.36
N LEU A 182 -6.69 -10.64 34.11
CA LEU A 182 -5.42 -10.63 33.37
C LEU A 182 -5.42 -9.51 32.33
N ARG A 183 -4.41 -8.62 32.38
CA ARG A 183 -4.30 -7.49 31.46
C ARG A 183 -3.07 -7.59 30.56
N LEU A 184 -3.32 -7.70 29.26
CA LEU A 184 -2.34 -7.86 28.19
C LEU A 184 -2.21 -6.57 27.37
N TYR A 185 -0.99 -6.31 26.87
CA TYR A 185 -0.64 -5.08 26.17
C TYR A 185 0.04 -5.37 24.82
N PRO A 186 -0.16 -4.53 23.78
CA PRO A 186 0.54 -4.67 22.51
C PRO A 186 2.06 -4.50 22.70
N GLN A 187 2.85 -5.16 21.85
CA GLN A 187 4.31 -5.19 21.98
C GLN A 187 4.91 -3.81 21.65
N ARG A 188 5.21 -3.02 22.68
CA ARG A 188 5.79 -1.67 22.58
C ARG A 188 7.03 -1.59 21.68
N LEU A 189 7.83 -2.66 21.61
CA LEU A 189 9.00 -2.73 20.72
C LEU A 189 8.64 -2.71 19.22
N LYS A 190 7.51 -3.31 18.81
CA LYS A 190 7.01 -3.22 17.43
C LYS A 190 6.57 -1.79 17.09
N LEU A 191 5.86 -1.15 18.03
CA LEU A 191 5.42 0.25 17.92
C LEU A 191 6.63 1.20 17.82
N LEU A 192 7.64 1.02 18.68
CA LEU A 192 8.89 1.77 18.66
C LEU A 192 9.68 1.56 17.35
N GLY A 193 9.69 0.34 16.82
CA GLY A 193 10.30 0.05 15.51
C GLY A 193 9.59 0.78 14.36
N PHE A 194 8.26 0.82 14.33
CA PHE A 194 7.52 1.61 13.34
C PHE A 194 7.71 3.12 13.53
N LEU A 195 7.74 3.61 14.77
CA LEU A 195 8.02 5.01 15.09
C LEU A 195 9.41 5.43 14.58
N ALA A 196 10.44 4.64 14.85
CA ALA A 196 11.81 4.89 14.37
C ALA A 196 11.89 4.90 12.84
N ILE A 197 11.20 3.99 12.15
CA ILE A 197 11.10 3.99 10.68
C ILE A 197 10.43 5.28 10.20
N CYS A 198 9.30 5.70 10.78
CA CYS A 198 8.65 6.97 10.45
C CYS A 198 9.58 8.17 10.66
N THR A 199 10.30 8.24 11.79
CA THR A 199 11.28 9.31 12.05
C THR A 199 12.39 9.34 11.00
N VAL A 200 12.95 8.19 10.60
CA VAL A 200 13.97 8.12 9.54
C VAL A 200 13.42 8.62 8.20
N PHE A 201 12.22 8.21 7.80
CA PHE A 201 11.59 8.72 6.57
C PHE A 201 11.27 10.22 6.62
N VAL A 202 10.90 10.76 7.79
CA VAL A 202 10.72 12.21 7.97
C VAL A 202 12.04 12.96 7.83
N VAL A 203 13.12 12.48 8.47
CA VAL A 203 14.45 13.10 8.35
C VAL A 203 14.93 13.09 6.89
N ILE A 204 14.78 11.97 6.19
CA ILE A 204 15.12 11.87 4.75
C ILE A 204 14.28 12.84 3.93
N GLY A 205 12.95 12.89 4.13
CA GLY A 205 12.06 13.79 3.41
C GLY A 205 12.36 15.27 3.64
N VAL A 206 12.69 15.65 4.88
CA VAL A 206 13.12 17.02 5.22
C VAL A 206 14.46 17.35 4.55
N LEU A 207 15.46 16.46 4.61
CA LEU A 207 16.76 16.66 3.97
C LEU A 207 16.62 16.86 2.45
N MET A 208 15.87 15.99 1.77
CA MET A 208 15.61 16.11 0.32
C MET A 208 14.89 17.41 -0.06
N TYR A 209 14.07 17.97 0.84
CA TYR A 209 13.45 19.28 0.63
C TYR A 209 14.44 20.42 0.85
N THR A 210 15.32 20.35 1.86
CA THR A 210 16.25 21.44 2.21
C THR A 210 17.52 21.48 1.36
N THR A 211 17.97 20.36 0.80
CA THR A 211 19.16 20.29 -0.07
C THR A 211 18.81 20.48 -1.55
N ASP A 212 17.80 19.74 -2.03
CA ASP A 212 17.47 19.68 -3.47
C ASP A 212 16.18 20.45 -3.84
N GLY A 213 15.54 21.13 -2.88
CA GLY A 213 14.28 21.84 -3.08
C GLY A 213 13.08 20.93 -3.35
N LEU A 214 13.19 19.63 -3.09
CA LEU A 214 12.31 18.63 -3.69
C LEU A 214 10.98 18.47 -2.94
N TRP A 215 9.88 18.90 -3.58
CA TRP A 215 8.51 18.78 -3.07
C TRP A 215 8.08 17.34 -2.73
N VAL A 216 8.69 16.33 -3.36
CA VAL A 216 8.49 14.91 -3.01
C VAL A 216 9.01 14.61 -1.59
N GLY A 217 10.10 15.26 -1.16
CA GLY A 217 10.60 15.21 0.20
C GLY A 217 9.59 15.76 1.22
N LEU A 218 8.95 16.90 0.90
CA LEU A 218 7.89 17.48 1.73
C LEU A 218 6.65 16.57 1.83
N LEU A 219 6.23 15.93 0.72
CA LEU A 219 5.15 14.93 0.74
C LEU A 219 5.51 13.70 1.58
N CYS A 220 6.75 13.22 1.49
CA CYS A 220 7.27 12.12 2.30
C CYS A 220 7.27 12.48 3.80
N ALA A 221 7.85 13.63 4.14
CA ALA A 221 7.90 14.14 5.51
C ALA A 221 6.49 14.40 6.08
N GLY A 222 5.55 14.92 5.28
CA GLY A 222 4.17 15.10 5.70
C GLY A 222 3.44 13.77 5.97
N PHE A 223 3.56 12.79 5.07
CA PHE A 223 2.90 11.49 5.21
C PHE A 223 3.44 10.68 6.40
N PHE A 224 4.76 10.53 6.52
CA PHE A 224 5.36 9.80 7.64
C PHE A 224 5.31 10.61 8.95
N GLY A 225 5.34 11.95 8.86
CA GLY A 225 5.16 12.86 9.99
C GLY A 225 3.78 12.79 10.61
N LEU A 226 2.73 12.54 9.81
CA LEU A 226 1.38 12.24 10.33
C LEU A 226 1.30 10.87 11.02
N GLY A 227 2.18 9.92 10.66
CA GLY A 227 2.30 8.63 11.34
C GLY A 227 2.88 8.72 12.75
N ILE A 228 3.81 9.64 12.99
CA ILE A 228 4.47 9.86 14.29
C ILE A 228 3.47 10.10 15.45
N PRO A 229 2.55 11.09 15.40
CA PRO A 229 1.60 11.31 16.49
C PRO A 229 0.63 10.14 16.66
N ILE A 230 0.28 9.41 15.59
CA ILE A 230 -0.57 8.21 15.68
C ILE A 230 0.14 7.12 16.49
N PHE A 231 1.43 6.85 16.23
CA PHE A 231 2.20 5.87 17.00
C PHE A 231 2.50 6.32 18.44
N ILE A 232 2.77 7.61 18.67
CA ILE A 232 2.90 8.18 20.02
C ILE A 232 1.60 8.00 20.81
N VAL A 233 0.45 8.34 20.21
CA VAL A 233 -0.87 8.13 20.80
C VAL A 233 -1.13 6.66 21.09
N GLN A 234 -0.73 5.75 20.20
CA GLN A 234 -0.88 4.30 20.42
C GLN A 234 0.07 3.74 21.51
N MET A 235 1.17 4.43 21.83
CA MET A 235 2.05 4.12 22.96
C MET A 235 1.55 4.64 24.32
N LEU A 236 0.56 5.55 24.36
CA LEU A 236 0.01 6.07 25.61
C LEU A 236 -0.69 4.96 26.43
N PRO A 237 -0.59 4.99 27.78
CA PRO A 237 -1.27 4.03 28.63
C PRO A 237 -2.80 4.10 28.43
N GLY A 238 -3.42 2.93 28.21
CA GLY A 238 -4.86 2.83 27.95
C GLY A 238 -5.28 2.93 26.47
N ALA A 239 -4.39 3.39 25.58
CA ALA A 239 -4.69 3.53 24.15
C ALA A 239 -4.98 2.20 23.46
N SER A 240 -4.35 1.11 23.90
CA SER A 240 -4.66 -0.27 23.48
C SER A 240 -4.27 -1.27 24.57
N PHE A 241 -5.20 -2.14 24.94
CA PHE A 241 -5.02 -3.24 25.91
C PHE A 241 -6.12 -4.29 25.71
N LEU A 242 -5.91 -5.48 26.26
CA LEU A 242 -6.92 -6.53 26.44
C LEU A 242 -6.96 -6.89 27.92
N GLU A 243 -8.17 -6.95 28.48
CA GLU A 243 -8.41 -7.20 29.90
C GLU A 243 -9.41 -8.35 30.01
N LEU A 244 -8.92 -9.52 30.39
CA LEU A 244 -9.68 -10.76 30.51
C LEU A 244 -10.19 -10.87 31.94
N GLN A 245 -11.52 -10.90 32.11
CA GLN A 245 -12.18 -11.11 33.40
C GLN A 245 -12.86 -12.48 33.44
N ALA A 246 -13.41 -12.84 34.59
CA ALA A 246 -14.09 -14.12 34.77
C ALA A 246 -15.39 -14.21 33.94
N ASP A 247 -16.09 -13.09 33.72
CA ASP A 247 -17.46 -13.08 33.17
C ASP A 247 -17.61 -12.18 31.91
N ASP A 248 -16.60 -11.36 31.61
CA ASP A 248 -16.43 -10.64 30.34
C ASP A 248 -14.96 -10.58 29.91
N PHE A 249 -14.73 -10.04 28.71
CA PHE A 249 -13.47 -9.38 28.40
C PHE A 249 -13.69 -7.97 27.85
N THR A 250 -12.75 -7.08 28.16
CA THR A 250 -12.70 -5.71 27.65
C THR A 250 -11.45 -5.50 26.81
N TYR A 251 -11.61 -5.09 25.54
CA TYR A 251 -10.51 -4.69 24.68
C TYR A 251 -10.59 -3.19 24.35
N SER A 252 -9.44 -2.54 24.23
CA SER A 252 -9.31 -1.14 23.81
C SER A 252 -8.54 -1.06 22.50
N ALA A 253 -9.04 -0.26 21.56
CA ALA A 253 -8.37 0.09 20.32
C ALA A 253 -8.49 1.61 20.09
N LEU A 254 -7.35 2.31 20.10
CA LEU A 254 -7.27 3.78 20.02
C LEU A 254 -8.21 4.48 21.03
N PHE A 255 -8.08 4.10 22.30
CA PHE A 255 -8.93 4.45 23.46
C PHE A 255 -10.41 4.00 23.39
N ARG A 256 -10.91 3.52 22.24
CA ARG A 256 -12.29 2.99 22.14
C ARG A 256 -12.35 1.63 22.82
N LYS A 257 -12.82 1.62 24.08
CA LYS A 257 -13.12 0.41 24.84
C LYS A 257 -14.34 -0.31 24.26
N ARG A 258 -14.30 -1.64 24.26
CA ARG A 258 -15.41 -2.53 23.96
C ARG A 258 -15.37 -3.71 24.91
N THR A 259 -16.49 -3.96 25.58
CA THR A 259 -16.67 -5.09 26.52
C THR A 259 -17.61 -6.10 25.88
N VAL A 260 -17.28 -7.39 25.99
CA VAL A 260 -18.06 -8.51 25.48
C VAL A 260 -18.19 -9.53 26.60
N GLN A 261 -19.42 -9.89 26.97
CA GLN A 261 -19.67 -10.90 28.01
C GLN A 261 -19.47 -12.29 27.43
N TRP A 262 -18.89 -13.22 28.20
CA TRP A 262 -18.62 -14.58 27.71
C TRP A 262 -19.92 -15.27 27.27
N ARG A 263 -21.02 -15.06 28.01
CA ARG A 263 -22.37 -15.59 27.69
C ARG A 263 -22.93 -15.20 26.31
N ASP A 264 -22.44 -14.13 25.70
CA ASP A 264 -22.96 -13.64 24.41
C ASP A 264 -22.29 -14.33 23.21
N ILE A 265 -21.28 -15.17 23.45
CA ILE A 265 -20.39 -15.77 22.46
C ILE A 265 -20.81 -17.21 22.15
N ALA A 266 -20.83 -17.57 20.87
CA ALA A 266 -21.05 -18.94 20.42
C ALA A 266 -19.74 -19.75 20.37
N ASP A 267 -18.68 -19.17 19.80
CA ASP A 267 -17.40 -19.82 19.52
C ASP A 267 -16.21 -18.84 19.63
N ILE A 268 -14.99 -19.36 19.79
CA ILE A 268 -13.74 -18.57 19.79
C ILE A 268 -12.68 -19.38 19.03
N GLY A 269 -11.91 -18.75 18.15
CA GLY A 269 -10.90 -19.45 17.34
C GLY A 269 -9.89 -18.53 16.67
N VAL A 270 -8.93 -19.13 15.96
CA VAL A 270 -7.93 -18.40 15.16
C VAL A 270 -8.39 -18.31 13.70
N MET A 271 -8.40 -17.10 13.14
CA MET A 271 -8.74 -16.84 11.74
C MET A 271 -7.58 -16.17 10.99
N LYS A 272 -7.59 -16.25 9.65
CA LYS A 272 -6.49 -15.78 8.79
C LYS A 272 -6.92 -14.69 7.77
N ILE A 273 -7.24 -13.49 8.25
CA ILE A 273 -7.62 -12.36 7.39
C ILE A 273 -6.42 -11.83 6.59
N GLN A 274 -6.53 -11.83 5.26
CA GLN A 274 -5.51 -11.32 4.31
C GLN A 274 -4.07 -11.85 4.56
N GLY A 275 -3.94 -13.04 5.15
CA GLY A 275 -2.66 -13.66 5.48
C GLY A 275 -2.11 -13.36 6.87
N ARG A 276 -2.71 -12.43 7.63
CA ARG A 276 -2.46 -12.25 9.07
C ARG A 276 -3.37 -13.18 9.88
N THR A 277 -2.81 -13.84 10.89
CA THR A 277 -3.55 -14.65 11.86
C THR A 277 -3.96 -13.80 13.07
N MET A 278 -5.21 -13.93 13.52
CA MET A 278 -5.79 -13.19 14.64
C MET A 278 -6.89 -14.02 15.34
N VAL A 279 -7.27 -13.65 16.56
CA VAL A 279 -8.36 -14.31 17.30
C VAL A 279 -9.71 -13.70 16.88
N GLY A 280 -10.70 -14.55 16.62
CA GLY A 280 -12.06 -14.18 16.23
C GLY A 280 -13.12 -14.97 16.99
N TRP A 281 -14.35 -14.45 17.00
CA TRP A 281 -15.51 -15.07 17.67
C TRP A 281 -16.83 -14.71 16.98
N ASN A 282 -17.81 -15.61 17.05
CA ASN A 282 -19.20 -15.34 16.67
C ASN A 282 -20.06 -15.08 17.92
N PHE A 283 -21.10 -14.25 17.77
CA PHE A 283 -22.11 -14.07 18.81
C PHE A 283 -23.24 -15.09 18.68
N LEU A 284 -23.96 -15.34 19.77
CA LEU A 284 -25.14 -16.19 19.78
C LEU A 284 -26.25 -15.65 18.85
N PRO A 285 -27.14 -16.53 18.32
CA PRO A 285 -28.26 -16.12 17.46
C PRO A 285 -29.17 -15.04 18.05
N SER A 286 -29.26 -14.98 19.38
CA SER A 286 -30.05 -14.06 20.20
C SER A 286 -29.39 -12.70 20.48
N TYR A 287 -28.12 -12.49 20.13
CA TYR A 287 -27.40 -11.26 20.47
C TYR A 287 -27.99 -10.03 19.78
N ALA A 288 -28.54 -9.11 20.59
CA ALA A 288 -29.22 -7.90 20.10
C ALA A 288 -28.28 -6.83 19.55
N GLY A 289 -27.00 -6.82 19.93
CA GLY A 289 -25.99 -5.81 19.56
C GLY A 289 -25.52 -5.84 18.09
N ARG A 290 -26.33 -6.37 17.17
CA ARG A 290 -25.97 -6.59 15.76
C ARG A 290 -25.95 -5.29 14.94
N SER A 291 -24.83 -4.57 15.00
CA SER A 291 -24.51 -3.59 13.96
C SER A 291 -24.47 -4.25 12.57
N GLY A 292 -24.88 -3.52 11.51
CA GLY A 292 -24.97 -4.07 10.16
C GLY A 292 -23.67 -4.66 9.60
N GLY A 293 -22.51 -4.19 10.10
CA GLY A 293 -21.19 -4.69 9.72
C GLY A 293 -20.94 -6.16 10.06
N HIS A 294 -21.55 -6.72 11.10
CA HIS A 294 -21.32 -8.12 11.48
C HIS A 294 -21.84 -9.11 10.41
N LYS A 295 -22.97 -8.80 9.76
CA LYS A 295 -23.51 -9.62 8.66
C LYS A 295 -22.55 -9.66 7.46
N VAL A 296 -21.88 -8.54 7.17
CA VAL A 296 -20.89 -8.42 6.09
C VAL A 296 -19.55 -9.07 6.47
N SER A 297 -19.14 -8.96 7.73
CA SER A 297 -17.96 -9.68 8.23
C SER A 297 -18.15 -11.20 8.14
N LYS A 298 -19.31 -11.70 8.56
CA LYS A 298 -19.61 -13.14 8.57
C LYS A 298 -19.67 -13.71 7.14
N SER A 299 -20.31 -13.02 6.20
CA SER A 299 -20.39 -13.51 4.81
C SER A 299 -19.05 -13.47 4.05
N ILE A 300 -18.08 -12.64 4.48
CA ILE A 300 -16.75 -12.53 3.86
C ILE A 300 -15.70 -13.42 4.54
N SER A 301 -15.85 -13.70 5.84
CA SER A 301 -14.78 -14.31 6.66
C SER A 301 -15.21 -15.44 7.60
N GLY A 302 -16.49 -15.79 7.64
CA GLY A 302 -17.07 -16.77 8.55
C GLY A 302 -17.27 -16.28 10.00
N ILE A 303 -16.75 -15.10 10.35
CA ILE A 303 -16.71 -14.60 11.74
C ILE A 303 -17.30 -13.19 11.88
N GLU A 304 -18.06 -12.97 12.96
CA GLU A 304 -18.74 -11.70 13.25
C GLU A 304 -17.86 -10.63 13.90
N ALA A 305 -16.85 -11.00 14.72
CA ALA A 305 -15.91 -10.07 15.34
C ALA A 305 -14.52 -10.69 15.62
N GLY A 306 -13.50 -9.85 15.87
CA GLY A 306 -12.15 -10.30 16.18
C GLY A 306 -11.26 -9.24 16.83
N LEU A 307 -10.16 -9.68 17.43
CA LEU A 307 -9.20 -8.81 18.12
C LEU A 307 -8.30 -8.07 17.12
N PRO A 308 -7.96 -6.79 17.37
CA PRO A 308 -7.16 -5.97 16.46
C PRO A 308 -5.66 -6.32 16.45
N ASP A 309 -5.16 -6.95 17.53
CA ASP A 309 -3.77 -7.42 17.70
C ASP A 309 -3.76 -8.67 18.61
N SER A 310 -2.60 -9.31 18.76
CA SER A 310 -2.40 -10.49 19.63
C SER A 310 -1.83 -10.15 21.03
N TYR A 311 -1.75 -8.87 21.39
CA TYR A 311 -1.44 -8.37 22.74
C TYR A 311 -0.23 -9.02 23.44
N GLY A 312 0.83 -9.30 22.68
CA GLY A 312 2.07 -9.92 23.19
C GLY A 312 2.19 -11.42 22.97
N MET A 313 1.07 -12.13 22.79
CA MET A 313 1.01 -13.58 22.61
C MET A 313 1.01 -13.99 21.12
N THR A 314 1.11 -15.30 20.86
CA THR A 314 0.73 -15.87 19.56
C THR A 314 -0.80 -15.92 19.44
N PRO A 315 -1.38 -15.82 18.23
CA PRO A 315 -2.83 -15.91 18.06
C PRO A 315 -3.45 -17.22 18.57
N THR A 316 -2.71 -18.33 18.48
CA THR A 316 -3.14 -19.65 18.99
C THR A 316 -3.23 -19.67 20.51
N ALA A 317 -2.13 -19.33 21.22
CA ALA A 317 -2.13 -19.30 22.68
C ALA A 317 -3.15 -18.32 23.26
N LEU A 318 -3.42 -17.20 22.57
CA LEU A 318 -4.46 -16.25 22.98
C LEU A 318 -5.88 -16.80 22.76
N ALA A 319 -6.14 -17.50 21.66
CA ALA A 319 -7.42 -18.16 21.42
C ALA A 319 -7.66 -19.32 22.40
N GLU A 320 -6.65 -20.14 22.65
CA GLU A 320 -6.66 -21.23 23.64
C GLU A 320 -6.97 -20.69 25.05
N LEU A 321 -6.30 -19.62 25.47
CA LEU A 321 -6.53 -18.96 26.76
C LEU A 321 -7.96 -18.40 26.88
N MET A 322 -8.46 -17.70 25.86
CA MET A 322 -9.83 -17.16 25.85
C MET A 322 -10.88 -18.29 25.84
N GLY A 323 -10.64 -19.37 25.10
CA GLY A 323 -11.51 -20.55 25.09
C GLY A 323 -11.57 -21.25 26.44
N LEU A 324 -10.42 -21.42 27.11
CA LEU A 324 -10.34 -22.03 28.44
C LEU A 324 -11.06 -21.19 29.51
N ILE A 325 -10.97 -19.86 29.45
CA ILE A 325 -11.73 -18.94 30.31
C ILE A 325 -13.25 -19.06 30.02
N HIS A 326 -13.65 -19.07 28.74
CA HIS A 326 -15.06 -19.23 28.36
C HIS A 326 -15.65 -20.55 28.87
N LEU A 327 -14.94 -21.67 28.75
CA LEU A 327 -15.37 -22.96 29.32
C LEU A 327 -15.52 -22.92 30.85
N HIS A 328 -14.63 -22.22 31.57
CA HIS A 328 -14.74 -22.01 33.01
C HIS A 328 -15.92 -21.08 33.41
N HIS A 329 -16.36 -20.19 32.53
CA HIS A 329 -17.58 -19.41 32.74
C HIS A 329 -18.84 -20.27 32.53
N LEU A 330 -18.94 -21.00 31.42
CA LEU A 330 -20.06 -21.90 31.13
C LEU A 330 -20.26 -22.96 32.23
N HIS A 331 -19.17 -23.58 32.71
CA HIS A 331 -19.24 -24.56 33.79
C HIS A 331 -19.66 -23.96 35.14
N ARG A 332 -19.32 -22.69 35.43
CA ARG A 332 -19.82 -21.97 36.63
C ARG A 332 -21.32 -21.69 36.52
N LEU A 333 -21.79 -21.20 35.36
CA LEU A 333 -23.22 -20.99 35.11
C LEU A 333 -24.01 -22.30 35.25
N HIS A 334 -23.50 -23.40 34.70
CA HIS A 334 -24.14 -24.72 34.82
C HIS A 334 -24.22 -25.18 36.28
N ARG A 335 -23.13 -25.08 37.05
CA ARG A 335 -23.15 -25.39 38.50
C ARG A 335 -24.14 -24.52 39.28
N GLN A 336 -24.24 -23.23 38.96
CA GLN A 336 -25.22 -22.33 39.58
C GLN A 336 -26.66 -22.73 39.25
N SER A 337 -26.94 -23.17 38.01
CA SER A 337 -28.28 -23.67 37.62
C SER A 337 -28.69 -24.99 38.27
N LEU A 338 -27.74 -25.72 38.88
CA LEU A 338 -27.97 -26.98 39.58
C LEU A 338 -28.06 -26.84 41.12
N GLN A 339 -27.78 -25.65 41.67
CA GLN A 339 -27.97 -25.39 43.10
C GLN A 339 -29.43 -24.98 43.35
N PRO A 340 -30.20 -25.71 44.18
CA PRO A 340 -31.54 -25.29 44.54
C PRO A 340 -31.47 -24.00 45.36
N THR A 341 -32.37 -23.05 45.06
CA THR A 341 -32.51 -21.82 45.86
C THR A 341 -32.77 -22.18 47.32
N PRO A 342 -32.01 -21.66 48.30
CA PRO A 342 -32.37 -21.82 49.70
C PRO A 342 -33.72 -21.14 49.96
N ALA A 343 -34.63 -21.86 50.61
CA ALA A 343 -35.98 -21.44 50.94
C ALA A 343 -36.04 -20.67 52.27
#